data_AF-A0A8S1F138-F1
#
_entry.id   AF-A0A8S1F138-F1
#
_cell.length_a   1.000
_cell.length_b   1.000
_cell.length_c   1.000
_cell.angle_alpha   90.00
_cell.angle_beta   90.00
_cell.angle_gamma   90.00
#
_symmetry.space_group_name_H-M   'P 1'
#
loop_
_entity.id
_entity.type
_entity.pdbx_description
1 polymer ?
#
loop_
_entity_poly.entity_id
_entity_poly.type
_entity_poly.pdbx_seq_one_letter_code
_entity_poly.pdbx_strand_id
1 'polypeptide(L)'
;MKTVLAAILLCAVAIQAKPHGRRPWGPPPCGLPPFLEDLPEDAQTKINEIWKDWKEGDKCYEEQGLTREVIDELPKDVRKNLHKRPPLPFLKGQPKEITSQFEAIFKDKSIKWSDKHAKIDELAQKVLKGDALNKFNEFKKKREEAEKEYKAKEEKLSKEAKEAHEKIEALQKQKFEILSGLTDKAKEELFDLWKSRPHHHGPPRH
;
A
#
# COMPACT_ATOMS: atom_id res chain seq x y z
N MET A 1 38.50 51.28 -6.80
CA MET A 1 37.57 50.41 -6.05
C MET A 1 36.18 50.56 -6.65
N LYS A 2 35.75 49.62 -7.49
CA LYS A 2 34.36 49.56 -7.99
C LYS A 2 33.91 48.10 -7.91
N THR A 3 32.92 47.89 -7.06
CA THR A 3 32.34 46.62 -6.61
C THR A 3 31.70 45.87 -7.76
N VAL A 4 32.08 44.61 -7.93
CA VAL A 4 31.44 43.65 -8.85
C VAL A 4 30.23 43.05 -8.13
N LEU A 5 29.02 43.34 -8.61
CA LEU A 5 27.79 42.72 -8.13
C LEU A 5 27.66 41.33 -8.77
N ALA A 6 27.78 40.29 -7.94
CA ALA A 6 27.53 38.91 -8.31
C ALA A 6 26.01 38.66 -8.38
N ALA A 7 25.50 38.42 -9.58
CA ALA A 7 24.13 37.97 -9.80
C ALA A 7 24.02 36.48 -9.49
N ILE A 8 23.47 36.13 -8.32
CA ILE A 8 23.14 34.75 -7.94
C ILE A 8 21.82 34.39 -8.61
N LEU A 9 21.93 33.71 -9.75
CA LEU A 9 20.81 33.06 -10.44
C LEU A 9 20.38 31.83 -9.62
N LEU A 10 19.34 32.00 -8.81
CA LEU A 10 18.60 30.92 -8.17
C LEU A 10 17.80 30.17 -9.23
N CYS A 11 18.41 29.15 -9.86
CA CYS A 11 17.69 28.15 -10.62
C CYS A 11 16.82 27.33 -9.66
N ALA A 12 15.54 27.69 -9.54
CA ALA A 12 14.53 26.85 -8.94
C ALA A 12 14.33 25.62 -9.83
N VAL A 13 15.04 24.53 -9.52
CA VAL A 13 14.77 23.22 -10.10
C VAL A 13 13.41 22.77 -9.56
N ALA A 14 12.35 23.01 -10.33
CA ALA A 14 11.05 22.41 -10.09
C ALA A 14 11.20 20.89 -10.30
N ILE A 15 11.45 20.17 -9.22
CA ILE A 15 11.36 18.71 -9.20
C ILE A 15 9.88 18.39 -9.44
N GLN A 16 9.52 18.10 -10.69
CA GLN A 16 8.26 17.45 -11.01
C GLN A 16 8.32 16.01 -10.48
N ALA A 17 8.05 15.86 -9.18
CA ALA A 17 7.77 14.56 -8.60
C ALA A 17 6.44 14.06 -9.20
N LYS A 18 6.51 13.12 -10.15
CA LYS A 18 5.34 12.31 -10.52
C LYS A 18 4.83 11.63 -9.24
N PRO A 19 3.56 11.80 -8.83
CA PRO A 19 3.04 11.23 -7.61
C PRO A 19 2.77 9.74 -7.82
N HIS A 20 3.82 8.92 -7.82
CA HIS A 20 3.65 7.47 -7.79
C HIS A 20 3.37 7.01 -6.36
N GLY A 21 2.09 6.80 -6.08
CA GLY A 21 1.63 5.65 -5.31
C GLY A 21 1.59 5.76 -3.78
N ARG A 22 0.40 5.44 -3.26
CA ARG A 22 0.02 5.18 -1.85
C ARG A 22 -0.29 6.41 -0.99
N ARG A 23 -1.43 7.07 -1.24
CA ARG A 23 -2.10 7.84 -0.19
C ARG A 23 -3.00 6.92 0.65
N PRO A 24 -2.91 6.95 2.00
CA PRO A 24 -3.86 6.27 2.89
C PRO A 24 -5.24 6.95 2.97
N TRP A 25 -5.42 8.12 2.33
CA TRP A 25 -6.62 8.95 2.46
C TRP A 25 -6.82 9.83 1.22
N GLY A 26 -7.39 9.27 0.16
CA GLY A 26 -7.82 9.95 -1.05
C GLY A 26 -8.67 9.01 -1.91
N PRO A 27 -9.60 9.51 -2.73
CA PRO A 27 -10.33 8.68 -3.67
C PRO A 27 -9.34 7.95 -4.60
N PRO A 28 -9.68 6.74 -5.08
CA PRO A 28 -8.83 6.04 -6.03
C PRO A 28 -8.52 6.95 -7.23
N PRO A 29 -7.34 6.82 -7.86
CA PRO A 29 -7.04 7.58 -9.07
C PRO A 29 -8.10 7.30 -10.14
N CYS A 30 -8.47 8.32 -10.91
CA CYS A 30 -9.32 8.12 -12.08
C CYS A 30 -8.59 7.31 -13.14
N GLY A 31 -9.34 6.45 -13.83
CA GLY A 31 -8.86 5.54 -14.86
C GLY A 31 -9.24 4.09 -14.56
N LEU A 32 -8.97 3.22 -15.53
CA LEU A 32 -9.24 1.79 -15.42
C LEU A 32 -8.59 1.21 -14.15
N PRO A 33 -9.32 0.37 -13.38
CA PRO A 33 -8.78 -0.21 -12.16
C PRO A 33 -7.51 -1.06 -12.43
N PRO A 34 -6.47 -0.96 -11.59
CA PRO A 34 -5.21 -1.69 -11.79
C PRO A 34 -5.31 -3.20 -11.59
N PHE A 35 -6.49 -3.71 -11.19
CA PHE A 35 -6.79 -5.12 -10.98
C PHE A 35 -7.77 -5.68 -12.03
N LEU A 36 -8.02 -4.94 -13.12
CA LEU A 36 -8.98 -5.34 -14.15
C LEU A 36 -8.70 -6.76 -14.68
N GLU A 37 -7.43 -7.07 -14.96
CA GLU A 37 -7.02 -8.38 -15.50
C GLU A 37 -7.25 -9.55 -14.52
N ASP A 38 -7.39 -9.27 -13.23
CA ASP A 38 -7.62 -10.28 -12.19
C ASP A 38 -9.12 -10.61 -12.00
N LEU A 39 -10.01 -9.92 -12.71
CA LEU A 39 -11.46 -10.13 -12.66
C LEU A 39 -11.91 -11.21 -13.64
N PRO A 40 -13.06 -11.87 -13.40
CA PRO A 40 -13.66 -12.74 -14.42
C PRO A 40 -14.10 -11.92 -15.65
N GLU A 41 -14.12 -12.57 -16.81
CA GLU A 41 -14.26 -11.92 -18.13
C GLU A 41 -15.54 -11.08 -18.24
N ASP A 42 -16.63 -11.54 -17.62
CA ASP A 42 -17.90 -10.83 -17.54
C ASP A 42 -17.79 -9.47 -16.82
N ALA A 43 -17.07 -9.43 -15.70
CA ALA A 43 -16.81 -8.21 -14.95
C ALA A 43 -15.80 -7.31 -15.66
N GLN A 44 -14.82 -7.88 -16.38
CA GLN A 44 -13.91 -7.11 -17.22
C GLN A 44 -14.66 -6.37 -18.32
N THR A 45 -15.58 -7.03 -19.03
CA THR A 45 -16.38 -6.40 -20.08
C THR A 45 -17.23 -5.26 -19.52
N LYS A 46 -17.94 -5.49 -18.41
CA LYS A 46 -18.76 -4.45 -17.75
C LYS A 46 -17.93 -3.23 -17.35
N ILE A 47 -16.75 -3.43 -16.76
CA ILE A 47 -15.89 -2.32 -16.36
C ILE A 47 -15.31 -1.59 -17.59
N ASN A 48 -14.88 -2.31 -18.63
CA ASN A 48 -14.44 -1.66 -19.86
C ASN A 48 -15.54 -0.81 -20.50
N GLU A 49 -16.80 -1.26 -20.44
CA GLU A 49 -17.95 -0.50 -20.93
C GLU A 49 -18.23 0.76 -20.09
N ILE A 50 -18.09 0.68 -18.76
CA ILE A 50 -18.24 1.83 -17.85
C ILE A 50 -17.20 2.92 -18.17
N TRP A 51 -15.95 2.53 -18.43
CA TRP A 51 -14.84 3.46 -18.65
C TRP A 51 -14.63 3.85 -20.12
N LYS A 52 -15.45 3.36 -21.07
CA LYS A 52 -15.22 3.54 -22.51
C LYS A 52 -15.26 5.01 -22.97
N ASP A 53 -16.10 5.82 -22.33
CA ASP A 53 -16.35 7.21 -22.71
C ASP A 53 -15.56 8.21 -21.84
N TRP A 54 -14.87 7.72 -20.81
CA TRP A 54 -14.12 8.55 -19.87
C TRP A 54 -12.80 9.05 -20.48
N LYS A 55 -12.44 10.30 -20.18
CA LYS A 55 -11.22 10.96 -20.68
C LYS A 55 -10.31 11.41 -19.55
N GLU A 56 -9.01 11.36 -19.81
CA GLU A 56 -8.00 11.79 -18.84
C GLU A 56 -8.17 13.27 -18.49
N GLY A 57 -8.44 13.55 -17.21
CA GLY A 57 -8.71 14.90 -16.69
C GLY A 57 -10.15 15.11 -16.24
N ASP A 58 -11.09 14.27 -16.67
CA ASP A 58 -12.49 14.35 -16.24
C ASP A 58 -12.70 13.73 -14.85
N LYS A 59 -13.73 14.21 -14.15
CA LYS A 59 -14.18 13.64 -12.88
C LYS A 59 -14.72 12.24 -13.14
N CYS A 60 -14.27 11.25 -12.38
CA CYS A 60 -14.59 9.84 -12.60
C CYS A 60 -15.51 9.24 -11.51
N TYR A 61 -16.31 10.07 -10.81
CA TYR A 61 -17.07 9.61 -9.64
C TYR A 61 -18.15 8.59 -10.00
N GLU A 62 -18.76 8.74 -11.17
CA GLU A 62 -19.83 7.86 -11.64
C GLU A 62 -19.26 6.51 -12.07
N GLU A 63 -18.18 6.53 -12.84
CA GLU A 63 -17.45 5.35 -13.31
C GLU A 63 -16.87 4.56 -12.14
N GLN A 64 -16.33 5.25 -11.13
CA GLN A 64 -15.88 4.63 -9.89
C GLN A 64 -17.04 4.02 -9.09
N GLY A 65 -18.20 4.69 -9.07
CA GLY A 65 -19.41 4.19 -8.43
C GLY A 65 -19.91 2.89 -9.08
N LEU A 66 -20.10 2.91 -10.40
CA LEU A 66 -20.53 1.75 -11.19
C LEU A 66 -19.52 0.61 -11.12
N THR A 67 -18.22 0.91 -11.17
CA THR A 67 -17.17 -0.10 -10.97
C THR A 67 -17.28 -0.77 -9.62
N ARG A 68 -17.62 -0.01 -8.57
CA ARG A 68 -17.81 -0.55 -7.22
C ARG A 68 -19.04 -1.46 -7.13
N GLU A 69 -20.12 -1.11 -7.80
CA GLU A 69 -21.31 -1.97 -7.89
C GLU A 69 -21.00 -3.30 -8.57
N VAL A 70 -20.31 -3.28 -9.72
CA VAL A 70 -19.85 -4.50 -10.40
C VAL A 70 -18.99 -5.35 -9.47
N ILE A 71 -18.07 -4.73 -8.72
CA ILE A 71 -17.23 -5.47 -7.75
C ILE A 71 -18.09 -6.04 -6.62
N ASP A 72 -19.04 -5.29 -6.07
CA ASP A 72 -19.86 -5.71 -4.92
C ASP A 72 -20.82 -6.86 -5.27
N GLU A 73 -21.26 -6.95 -6.53
CA GLU A 73 -22.02 -8.08 -7.09
C GLU A 73 -21.21 -9.38 -7.19
N LEU A 74 -19.86 -9.29 -7.21
CA LEU A 74 -19.03 -10.48 -7.36
C LEU A 74 -19.16 -11.43 -6.15
N PRO A 75 -19.03 -12.75 -6.40
CA PRO A 75 -18.92 -13.75 -5.34
C PRO A 75 -17.88 -13.37 -4.28
N LYS A 76 -18.18 -13.65 -3.01
CA LYS A 76 -17.36 -13.22 -1.85
C LYS A 76 -15.91 -13.72 -1.95
N ASP A 77 -15.70 -14.89 -2.51
CA ASP A 77 -14.38 -15.50 -2.77
C ASP A 77 -13.59 -14.77 -3.87
N VAL A 78 -14.25 -14.36 -4.96
CA VAL A 78 -13.64 -13.54 -6.03
C VAL A 78 -13.26 -12.17 -5.48
N ARG A 79 -14.15 -11.50 -4.73
CA ARG A 79 -13.81 -10.24 -4.06
C ARG A 79 -12.65 -10.35 -3.08
N LYS A 80 -12.59 -11.44 -2.30
CA LYS A 80 -11.46 -11.71 -1.39
C LYS A 80 -10.14 -11.84 -2.16
N ASN A 81 -10.16 -12.28 -3.42
CA ASN A 81 -8.96 -12.37 -4.26
C ASN A 81 -8.49 -11.01 -4.79
N LEU A 82 -9.39 -10.07 -5.09
CA LEU A 82 -9.04 -8.72 -5.58
C LEU A 82 -8.26 -7.88 -4.57
N HIS A 83 -8.51 -8.12 -3.27
CA HIS A 83 -7.79 -7.44 -2.20
C HIS A 83 -6.48 -8.13 -1.78
N LYS A 84 -6.10 -9.23 -2.47
CA LYS A 84 -4.79 -9.82 -2.23
C LYS A 84 -3.74 -8.82 -2.66
N ARG A 85 -2.85 -8.49 -1.73
CA ARG A 85 -1.70 -7.63 -2.06
C ARG A 85 -0.94 -8.29 -3.21
N PRO A 86 -0.52 -7.53 -4.24
CA PRO A 86 0.32 -8.05 -5.30
C PRO A 86 1.50 -8.82 -4.69
N PRO A 87 1.89 -9.96 -5.28
CA PRO A 87 3.00 -10.74 -4.79
C PRO A 87 4.25 -9.86 -4.72
N LEU A 88 5.09 -10.09 -3.70
CA LEU A 88 6.33 -9.34 -3.55
C LEU A 88 7.17 -9.46 -4.83
N PRO A 89 7.86 -8.41 -5.28
CA PRO A 89 8.56 -8.41 -6.58
C PRO A 89 9.51 -9.60 -6.77
N PHE A 90 10.19 -10.03 -5.71
CA PHE A 90 11.13 -11.16 -5.71
C PHE A 90 10.46 -12.54 -5.64
N LEU A 91 9.16 -12.60 -5.35
CA LEU A 91 8.35 -13.83 -5.34
C LEU A 91 7.51 -13.99 -6.62
N LYS A 92 7.47 -12.98 -7.49
CA LYS A 92 6.71 -13.04 -8.74
C LYS A 92 7.31 -14.12 -9.66
N GLY A 93 6.48 -15.09 -10.05
CA GLY A 93 6.88 -16.20 -10.91
C GLY A 93 7.71 -17.30 -10.22
N GLN A 94 7.88 -17.25 -8.90
CA GLN A 94 8.54 -18.32 -8.16
C GLN A 94 7.61 -19.53 -7.97
N PRO A 95 8.16 -20.77 -7.86
CA PRO A 95 7.39 -21.96 -7.53
C PRO A 95 6.52 -21.78 -6.28
N LYS A 96 5.35 -22.43 -6.27
CA LYS A 96 4.43 -22.43 -5.11
C LYS A 96 5.10 -22.90 -3.82
N GLU A 97 6.04 -23.83 -3.92
CA GLU A 97 6.81 -24.32 -2.77
C GLU A 97 7.66 -23.21 -2.12
N ILE A 98 8.40 -22.45 -2.92
CA ILE A 98 9.22 -21.32 -2.44
C ILE A 98 8.32 -20.25 -1.82
N THR A 99 7.27 -19.83 -2.54
CA THR A 99 6.36 -18.79 -2.06
C THR A 99 5.65 -19.18 -0.77
N SER A 100 5.28 -20.45 -0.61
CA SER A 100 4.66 -20.98 0.62
C SER A 100 5.59 -20.89 1.83
N GLN A 101 6.90 -21.03 1.66
CA GLN A 101 7.87 -20.86 2.77
C GLN A 101 7.90 -19.41 3.28
N PHE A 102 7.85 -18.43 2.38
CA PHE A 102 7.72 -17.01 2.78
C PHE A 102 6.38 -16.74 3.44
N GLU A 103 5.28 -17.26 2.88
CA GLU A 103 3.95 -17.12 3.49
C GLU A 103 3.88 -17.71 4.90
N ALA A 104 4.56 -18.83 5.15
CA ALA A 104 4.63 -19.44 6.48
C ALA A 104 5.23 -18.46 7.51
N ILE A 105 6.31 -17.76 7.17
CA ILE A 105 6.90 -16.73 8.05
C ILE A 105 5.91 -15.56 8.27
N PHE A 106 5.22 -15.12 7.22
CA PHE A 106 4.23 -14.05 7.36
C PHE A 106 3.03 -14.45 8.22
N LYS A 107 2.54 -15.68 8.08
CA LYS A 107 1.36 -16.21 8.79
C LYS A 107 1.69 -16.67 10.21
N ASP A 108 2.95 -16.99 10.51
CA ASP A 108 3.36 -17.41 11.83
C ASP A 108 3.13 -16.28 12.84
N LYS A 109 2.21 -16.53 13.79
CA LYS A 109 1.82 -15.59 14.84
C LYS A 109 2.80 -15.62 16.03
N SER A 110 3.66 -16.64 16.12
CA SER A 110 4.69 -16.76 17.16
C SER A 110 5.87 -15.83 16.93
N ILE A 111 6.09 -15.43 15.68
CA ILE A 111 7.18 -14.52 15.28
C ILE A 111 6.70 -13.09 15.43
N LYS A 112 7.39 -12.29 16.24
CA LYS A 112 7.13 -10.84 16.34
C LYS A 112 7.32 -10.18 14.98
N TRP A 113 6.50 -9.19 14.67
CA TRP A 113 6.55 -8.49 13.39
C TRP A 113 7.93 -7.92 13.05
N SER A 114 8.64 -7.37 14.05
CA SER A 114 10.02 -6.86 13.92
C SER A 114 11.00 -7.91 13.41
N ASP A 115 10.83 -9.16 13.86
CA ASP A 115 11.80 -10.23 13.65
C ASP A 115 11.51 -10.98 12.34
N LYS A 116 10.31 -10.80 11.78
CA LYS A 116 9.94 -11.39 10.47
C LYS A 116 10.89 -10.92 9.37
N HIS A 117 11.34 -9.67 9.40
CA HIS A 117 12.26 -9.14 8.40
C HIS A 117 13.58 -9.93 8.35
N ALA A 118 14.21 -10.18 9.49
CA ALA A 118 15.45 -10.96 9.56
C ALA A 118 15.26 -12.40 9.05
N LYS A 119 14.13 -13.04 9.41
CA LYS A 119 13.82 -14.40 8.93
C LYS A 119 13.54 -14.45 7.43
N ILE A 120 12.90 -13.43 6.87
CA ILE A 120 12.69 -13.30 5.42
C ILE A 120 14.03 -13.12 4.72
N ASP A 121 14.91 -12.28 5.27
CA ASP A 121 16.27 -12.08 4.74
C ASP A 121 17.05 -13.39 4.69
N GLU A 122 17.07 -14.15 5.79
CA GLU A 122 17.75 -15.44 5.87
C GLU A 122 17.18 -16.45 4.84
N LEU A 123 15.84 -16.57 4.79
CA LEU A 123 15.17 -17.47 3.85
C LEU A 123 15.46 -17.07 2.39
N ALA A 124 15.44 -15.77 2.10
CA ALA A 124 15.70 -15.24 0.76
C ALA A 124 17.11 -15.56 0.28
N GLN A 125 18.13 -15.37 1.12
CA GLN A 125 19.51 -15.72 0.76
C GLN A 125 19.71 -17.23 0.56
N LYS A 126 18.92 -18.06 1.25
CA LYS A 126 19.02 -19.52 1.18
C LYS A 126 18.33 -20.12 -0.05
N VAL A 127 17.14 -19.60 -0.39
CA VAL A 127 16.23 -20.27 -1.34
C VAL A 127 16.12 -19.54 -2.68
N LEU A 128 16.26 -18.21 -2.70
CA LEU A 128 16.22 -17.45 -3.95
C LEU A 128 17.55 -17.54 -4.69
N LYS A 129 17.49 -17.60 -6.02
CA LYS A 129 18.67 -17.65 -6.90
C LYS A 129 18.48 -16.75 -8.11
N GLY A 130 19.59 -16.35 -8.73
CA GLY A 130 19.60 -15.57 -9.97
C GLY A 130 18.81 -14.26 -9.87
N ASP A 131 17.92 -14.02 -10.83
CA ASP A 131 17.10 -12.81 -10.92
C ASP A 131 16.22 -12.57 -9.68
N ALA A 132 15.68 -13.62 -9.07
CA ALA A 132 14.84 -13.49 -7.87
C ALA A 132 15.64 -12.98 -6.66
N LEU A 133 16.88 -13.43 -6.49
CA LEU A 133 17.77 -12.95 -5.43
C LEU A 133 18.20 -11.49 -5.67
N ASN A 134 18.45 -11.12 -6.92
CA ASN A 134 18.76 -9.73 -7.28
C ASN A 134 17.58 -8.81 -6.95
N LYS A 135 16.35 -9.20 -7.33
CA LYS A 135 15.12 -8.46 -6.97
C LYS A 135 14.93 -8.35 -5.46
N PHE A 136 15.30 -9.39 -4.71
CA PHE A 136 15.24 -9.36 -3.25
C PHE A 136 16.22 -8.34 -2.67
N ASN A 137 17.48 -8.34 -3.12
CA ASN A 137 18.49 -7.41 -2.65
C ASN A 137 18.13 -5.95 -3.02
N GLU A 138 17.59 -5.72 -4.22
CA GLU A 138 17.08 -4.40 -4.62
C GLU A 138 15.90 -3.96 -3.75
N PHE A 139 14.95 -4.86 -3.48
CA PHE A 139 13.82 -4.60 -2.59
C PHE A 139 14.30 -4.23 -1.18
N LYS A 140 15.27 -4.98 -0.63
CA LYS A 140 15.88 -4.71 0.67
C LYS A 140 16.54 -3.32 0.71
N LYS A 141 17.37 -3.01 -0.29
CA LYS A 141 18.03 -1.70 -0.39
C LYS A 141 17.02 -0.55 -0.44
N LYS A 142 15.97 -0.65 -1.26
CA LYS A 142 14.90 0.36 -1.33
C LYS A 142 14.19 0.57 0.01
N ARG A 143 13.98 -0.51 0.77
CA ARG A 143 13.37 -0.43 2.11
C ARG A 143 14.28 0.26 3.11
N GLU A 144 15.57 -0.06 3.11
CA GLU A 144 16.56 0.59 3.99
C GLU A 144 16.71 2.09 3.66
N GLU A 145 16.73 2.46 2.38
CA GLU A 145 16.76 3.86 1.93
C GLU A 145 15.50 4.62 2.39
N ALA A 146 14.31 4.03 2.19
CA ALA A 146 13.05 4.63 2.64
C ALA A 146 12.98 4.80 4.17
N GLU A 147 13.52 3.84 4.94
CA GLU A 147 13.58 3.95 6.40
C GLU A 147 14.52 5.08 6.84
N LYS A 148 15.70 5.19 6.21
CA LYS A 148 16.63 6.30 6.46
C LYS A 148 16.00 7.66 6.13
N GLU A 149 15.32 7.75 4.98
CA GLU A 149 14.62 8.97 4.59
C GLU A 149 13.50 9.32 5.57
N TYR A 150 12.73 8.33 6.03
CA TYR A 150 11.68 8.52 7.03
C TYR A 150 12.24 9.04 8.34
N LYS A 151 13.30 8.42 8.87
CA LYS A 151 13.99 8.87 10.10
C LYS A 151 14.52 10.29 9.97
N ALA A 152 15.12 10.63 8.82
CA ALA A 152 15.58 12.00 8.56
C ALA A 152 14.43 13.02 8.51
N LYS A 153 13.22 12.63 8.07
CA LYS A 153 12.03 13.49 8.12
C LYS A 153 11.51 13.61 9.56
N GLU A 154 11.49 12.51 10.29
CA GLU A 154 11.10 12.46 11.70
C GLU A 154 11.98 13.38 12.56
N GLU A 155 13.31 13.35 12.36
CA GLU A 155 14.25 14.23 13.05
C GLU A 155 13.99 15.73 12.82
N LYS A 156 13.46 16.08 11.64
CA LYS A 156 13.13 17.47 11.25
C LYS A 156 11.77 17.95 11.75
N LEU A 157 10.97 17.08 12.37
CA LEU A 157 9.67 17.47 12.93
C LEU A 157 9.83 18.48 14.09
N SER A 158 8.82 19.34 14.25
CA SER A 158 8.71 20.20 15.44
C SER A 158 8.52 19.35 16.69
N LYS A 159 8.84 19.90 17.87
CA LYS A 159 8.65 19.19 19.14
C LYS A 159 7.22 18.68 19.32
N GLU A 160 6.23 19.54 19.05
CA GLU A 160 4.81 19.19 19.12
C GLU A 160 4.45 18.06 18.13
N ALA A 161 4.96 18.12 16.90
CA ALA A 161 4.72 17.08 15.90
C ALA A 161 5.38 15.74 16.27
N LYS A 162 6.57 15.74 16.88
CA LYS A 162 7.22 14.53 17.39
C LYS A 162 6.42 13.88 18.51
N GLU A 163 6.01 14.68 19.50
CA GLU A 163 5.18 14.19 20.61
C GLU A 163 3.84 13.61 20.12
N ALA A 164 3.21 14.25 19.14
CA ALA A 164 2.00 13.73 18.51
C ALA A 164 2.27 12.44 17.72
N HIS A 165 3.37 12.38 16.96
CA HIS A 165 3.76 11.20 16.19
C HIS A 165 3.99 9.99 17.09
N GLU A 166 4.74 10.14 18.18
CA GLU A 166 5.00 9.08 19.17
C GLU A 166 3.70 8.53 19.78
N LYS A 167 2.76 9.41 20.15
CA LYS A 167 1.45 8.99 20.67
C LYS A 167 0.65 8.22 19.62
N ILE A 168 0.67 8.67 18.37
CA ILE A 168 -0.03 7.98 17.27
C ILE A 168 0.59 6.61 17.02
N GLU A 169 1.92 6.50 16.96
CA GLU A 169 2.63 5.22 16.82
C GLU A 169 2.30 4.25 17.96
N ALA A 170 2.27 4.74 19.21
CA ALA A 170 1.87 3.93 20.36
C ALA A 170 0.42 3.42 20.24
N LEU A 171 -0.52 4.27 19.82
CA LEU A 171 -1.91 3.85 19.58
C LEU A 171 -2.02 2.83 18.45
N GLN A 172 -1.26 3.01 17.36
CA GLN A 172 -1.22 2.06 16.26
C GLN A 172 -0.67 0.71 16.70
N LYS A 173 0.38 0.70 17.53
CA LYS A 173 0.97 -0.51 18.11
C LYS A 173 -0.04 -1.22 19.02
N GLN A 174 -0.70 -0.51 19.91
CA GLN A 174 -1.75 -1.07 20.77
C GLN A 174 -2.89 -1.67 19.95
N LYS A 175 -3.38 -0.95 18.93
CA LYS A 175 -4.40 -1.45 18.01
C LYS A 175 -3.94 -2.73 17.33
N PHE A 176 -2.69 -2.76 16.85
CA PHE A 176 -2.12 -3.95 16.22
C PHE A 176 -2.03 -5.12 17.20
N GLU A 177 -1.55 -4.91 18.42
CA GLU A 177 -1.44 -5.95 19.45
C GLU A 177 -2.81 -6.57 19.77
N ILE A 178 -3.83 -5.74 20.01
CA ILE A 178 -5.22 -6.18 20.23
C ILE A 178 -5.68 -7.04 19.06
N LEU A 179 -5.56 -6.53 17.82
CA LEU A 179 -6.00 -7.26 16.64
C LEU A 179 -5.18 -8.51 16.37
N SER A 180 -3.89 -8.54 16.72
CA SER A 180 -3.01 -9.68 16.51
C SER A 180 -3.40 -10.87 17.39
N GLY A 181 -3.84 -10.60 18.63
CA GLY A 181 -4.25 -11.60 19.60
C GLY A 181 -5.63 -12.23 19.34
N LEU A 182 -6.45 -11.65 18.45
CA LEU A 182 -7.75 -12.23 18.10
C LEU A 182 -7.63 -13.48 17.21
N THR A 183 -8.61 -14.38 17.31
CA THR A 183 -8.79 -15.49 16.35
C THR A 183 -9.20 -14.95 14.99
N ASP A 184 -8.95 -15.71 13.91
CA ASP A 184 -9.28 -15.23 12.56
C ASP A 184 -10.80 -15.06 12.37
N LYS A 185 -11.61 -15.91 13.02
CA LYS A 185 -13.07 -15.77 13.08
C LYS A 185 -13.49 -14.47 13.78
N ALA A 186 -12.92 -14.16 14.95
CA ALA A 186 -13.24 -12.93 15.67
C ALA A 186 -12.81 -11.66 14.91
N LYS A 187 -11.69 -11.72 14.17
CA LYS A 187 -11.29 -10.62 13.27
C LYS A 187 -12.29 -10.45 12.12
N GLU A 188 -12.77 -11.53 11.52
CA GLU A 188 -13.77 -11.47 10.45
C GLU A 188 -15.09 -10.85 10.97
N GLU A 189 -15.60 -11.30 12.12
CA GLU A 189 -16.79 -10.73 12.76
C GLU A 189 -16.63 -9.22 13.05
N LEU A 190 -15.49 -8.82 13.61
CA LEU A 190 -15.19 -7.43 13.92
C LEU A 190 -15.06 -6.57 12.66
N PHE A 191 -14.42 -7.10 11.61
CA PHE A 191 -14.27 -6.39 10.34
C PHE A 191 -15.61 -6.28 9.59
N ASP A 192 -16.46 -7.29 9.66
CA ASP A 192 -17.80 -7.24 9.09
C ASP A 192 -18.68 -6.22 9.83
N LEU A 193 -18.57 -6.10 11.15
CA LEU A 193 -19.19 -5.01 11.93
C LEU A 193 -18.67 -3.63 11.51
N TRP A 194 -17.36 -3.47 11.31
CA TRP A 194 -16.80 -2.18 10.89
C TRP A 194 -17.19 -1.79 9.47
N LYS A 195 -17.35 -2.76 8.57
CA LYS A 195 -17.85 -2.53 7.21
C LYS A 195 -19.33 -2.18 7.18
N SER A 196 -20.14 -2.78 8.06
CA SER A 196 -21.57 -2.49 8.17
C SER A 196 -21.86 -1.19 8.93
N ARG A 197 -20.84 -0.57 9.53
CA ARG A 197 -20.95 0.76 10.14
C ARG A 197 -21.50 1.71 9.06
N PRO A 198 -22.64 2.38 9.29
CA PRO A 198 -23.17 3.34 8.35
C PRO A 198 -22.05 4.32 7.98
N HIS A 199 -21.83 4.52 6.68
CA HIS A 199 -20.93 5.56 6.22
C HIS A 199 -21.51 6.89 6.72
N HIS A 200 -21.05 7.35 7.89
CA HIS A 200 -21.26 8.74 8.28
C HIS A 200 -20.52 9.54 7.21
N HIS A 201 -21.28 10.12 6.28
CA HIS A 201 -20.91 11.39 5.67
C HIS A 201 -20.81 12.38 6.83
N GLY A 202 -19.70 12.34 7.56
CA GLY A 202 -19.39 13.33 8.57
C GLY A 202 -19.44 14.71 7.91
N PRO A 203 -19.76 15.77 8.66
CA PRO A 203 -19.79 17.12 8.12
C PRO A 203 -18.43 17.44 7.47
N PRO A 204 -18.39 18.35 6.47
CA PRO A 204 -17.16 18.69 5.79
C PRO A 204 -16.15 19.12 6.85
N ARG A 205 -14.97 18.49 6.84
CA ARG A 205 -13.86 18.94 7.68
C ARG A 205 -13.58 20.40 7.32
N HIS A 206 -13.80 21.28 8.30
CA HIS A 206 -13.55 22.71 8.23
C HIS A 206 -12.05 22.98 8.05
#